data_AF-A0A4Q3W329-F1
#
_entry.id   AF-A0A4Q3W329-F1
#
_cell.length_a   1.000
_cell.length_b   1.000
_cell.length_c   1.000
_cell.angle_alpha   90.00
_cell.angle_beta   90.00
_cell.angle_gamma   90.00
#
_symmetry.space_group_name_H-M   'P 1'
#
loop_
_entity.id
_entity.type
_entity.pdbx_description
1 polymer ?
#
loop_
_entity_poly.entity_id
_entity_poly.type
_entity_poly.pdbx_seq_one_letter_code
_entity_poly.pdbx_strand_id
1 'polypeptide(L)' 'MALTKEQIAERIAKELQDGYYVNLGIGIPTLVANFIPPGVN' A
#
# COMPACT_ATOMS: atom_id res chain seq x y z
N MET A 1 16.67 11.70 7.07
CA MET A 1 15.60 11.31 8.01
C MET A 1 14.98 10.00 7.54
N ALA A 2 14.55 9.14 8.45
CA ALA A 2 13.82 7.91 8.08
C ALA A 2 12.39 8.25 7.64
N LEU A 3 11.81 7.42 6.77
CA LEU A 3 10.42 7.58 6.31
C LEU A 3 9.44 7.30 7.46
N THR A 4 8.28 7.97 7.43
CA THR A 4 7.16 7.61 8.30
C THR A 4 6.50 6.31 7.83
N LYS A 5 5.68 5.70 8.68
CA LYS A 5 4.95 4.47 8.35
C LYS A 5 4.01 4.68 7.16
N GLU A 6 3.36 5.84 7.09
CA GLU A 6 2.45 6.24 6.02
C GLU A 6 3.21 6.43 4.71
N GLN A 7 4.38 7.07 4.74
CA GLN A 7 5.23 7.23 3.55
C GLN A 7 5.72 5.88 3.00
N ILE A 8 6.01 4.92 3.88
CA ILE A 8 6.34 3.55 3.46
C ILE A 8 5.13 2.88 2.82
N ALA A 9 3.95 2.96 3.45
CA ALA A 9 2.72 2.37 2.93
C ALA A 9 2.30 2.96 1.57
N GLU A 10 2.39 4.29 1.41
CA GLU A 10 2.09 4.99 0.16
C GLU A 10 3.04 4.55 -0.97
N ARG A 11 4.33 4.33 -0.66
CA ARG A 11 5.29 3.84 -1.64
C ARG A 11 4.95 2.42 -2.10
N ILE A 12 4.59 1.53 -1.17
CA ILE A 12 4.21 0.15 -1.50
C ILE A 12 2.91 0.12 -2.33
N ALA A 13 1.93 0.97 -2.01
CA ALA A 13 0.67 1.01 -2.76
C ALA A 13 0.85 1.34 -4.25
N LYS A 14 1.90 2.09 -4.60
CA LYS A 14 2.26 2.42 -5.99
C LYS A 14 2.87 1.24 -6.77
N GLU A 15 3.27 0.17 -6.09
CA GLU A 15 3.79 -1.05 -6.72
C GLU A 15 2.67 -2.07 -7.04
N LEU A 16 1.47 -1.89 -6.47
CA LEU A 16 0.31 -2.72 -6.79
C LEU A 16 -0.25 -2.35 -8.17
N GLN A 17 -0.66 -3.37 -8.93
CA GLN A 17 -1.28 -3.22 -10.24
C GLN A 17 -2.70 -3.76 -10.22
N ASP A 18 -3.55 -3.26 -11.11
CA ASP A 18 -4.94 -3.73 -11.25
C ASP A 18 -4.99 -5.24 -11.47
N GLY A 19 -5.90 -5.91 -10.76
CA GLY A 19 -6.07 -7.36 -10.76
C GLY A 19 -5.13 -8.13 -9.83
N TYR A 20 -4.27 -7.45 -9.06
CA TYR A 20 -3.42 -8.11 -8.07
C TYR A 20 -4.25 -8.58 -6.87
N TYR A 21 -4.26 -9.88 -6.62
CA TYR A 21 -4.78 -10.45 -5.38
C TYR A 21 -3.65 -10.64 -4.36
N VAL A 22 -3.59 -9.76 -3.35
CA VAL A 22 -2.51 -9.75 -2.36
C VAL A 22 -3.02 -9.96 -0.94
N ASN A 23 -2.18 -10.56 -0.10
CA ASN A 23 -2.42 -10.64 1.33
C ASN A 23 -1.68 -9.51 2.03
N LEU A 24 -2.39 -8.75 2.86
CA LEU A 24 -1.79 -7.73 3.72
C LEU A 24 -1.72 -8.24 5.15
N GLY A 25 -0.51 -8.23 5.72
CA GLY A 25 -0.32 -8.49 7.15
C GLY A 25 -0.83 -7.36 8.05
N ILE A 26 -0.75 -7.54 9.37
CA ILE A 26 -1.18 -6.52 10.34
C ILE A 26 -0.10 -5.45 10.54
N GLY A 27 -0.51 -4.17 10.66
CA GLY A 27 0.36 -3.04 10.99
C GLY A 27 0.56 -2.11 9.80
N ILE A 28 1.82 -1.85 9.41
CA ILE A 28 2.12 -1.04 8.21
C ILE A 28 1.45 -1.61 6.96
N PRO A 29 1.43 -2.94 6.70
CA PRO A 29 0.80 -3.46 5.48
C PRO A 29 -0.70 -3.16 5.40
N THR A 30 -1.45 -3.17 6.50
CA THR A 30 -2.86 -2.75 6.51
C THR A 30 -3.07 -1.28 6.10
N LEU A 31 -2.08 -0.40 6.29
CA LEU A 31 -2.17 0.99 5.84
C LEU A 31 -2.08 1.12 4.31
N VAL A 32 -1.43 0.16 3.62
CA VAL A 32 -1.24 0.16 2.16
C VAL A 32 -2.58 0.26 1.43
N ALA A 33 -3.61 -0.43 1.93
CA ALA A 33 -4.95 -0.42 1.36
C ALA A 33 -5.56 0.99 1.26
N ASN A 34 -5.18 1.91 2.17
CA ASN A 34 -5.69 3.30 2.16
C ASN A 34 -5.06 4.18 1.09
N PHE A 35 -3.97 3.73 0.46
CA PHE A 35 -3.21 4.51 -0.52
C PHE A 35 -3.27 3.90 -1.93
N ILE A 36 -4.12 2.89 -2.16
CA ILE A 36 -4.31 2.32 -3.49
C ILE A 36 -4.89 3.38 -4.43
N PRO A 37 -4.24 3.65 -5.58
CA PRO A 37 -4.74 4.63 -6.55
C PRO A 37 -6.13 4.26 -7.08
N PRO A 38 -6.99 5.25 -7.38
CA PRO A 38 -8.28 4.96 -8.00
C PRO A 38 -8.09 4.25 -9.34
N GLY A 39 -8.91 3.22 -9.60
CA GLY A 39 -8.85 2.41 -10.82
C GLY A 39 -7.91 1.20 -10.74
N VAL A 40 -7.29 0.95 -9.59
CA VAL A 40 -6.61 -0.31 -9.27
C VAL A 40 -7.55 -1.15 -8.41
N ASN A 41 -8.05 -2.26 -8.94
CA ASN A 41 -8.99 -3.20 -8.29
C ASN A 41 -8.34 -4.53 -7.92
#